data_AF-B2T7H4-F1
#
_entry.id   AF-B2T7H4-F1
#
_cell.length_a   1.000
_cell.length_b   1.000
_cell.length_c   1.000
_cell.angle_alpha   90.00
_cell.angle_beta   90.00
_cell.angle_gamma   90.00
#
_symmetry.space_group_name_H-M   'P 1'
#
loop_
_entity.id
_entity.type
_entity.pdbx_description
1 polymer ?
#
loop_
_entity_poly.entity_id
_entity_poly.type
_entity_poly.pdbx_seq_one_letter_code
_entity_poly.pdbx_strand_id
1 'polypeptide(L)'
;MSLWHIQVIVMHARIAPSPDVEPSTDLLHWRVMEILPDGHVHFVGLNSSNYLGRISSETLVYDSATHRAESRSGRIYFLRGPAGLDGVSEYFWSFWCEHNHISDYADITDQYQESDRDHAC
;
A
#
# COMPACT_ATOMS: atom_id res chain seq x y z
N MET A 1 -8.95 25.56 -21.47
CA MET A 1 -9.06 24.21 -20.85
C MET A 1 -8.47 24.35 -19.46
N SER A 2 -9.37 24.49 -18.49
CA SER A 2 -9.07 25.20 -17.24
C SER A 2 -8.41 24.29 -16.21
N LEU A 3 -7.45 24.88 -15.49
CA LEU A 3 -6.64 24.38 -14.38
C LEU A 3 -7.44 23.86 -13.15
N TRP A 4 -8.74 23.63 -13.30
CA TRP A 4 -9.66 23.17 -12.26
C TRP A 4 -9.83 21.64 -12.22
N HIS A 5 -9.31 20.89 -13.20
CA HIS A 5 -9.45 19.42 -13.27
C HIS A 5 -8.28 18.61 -12.66
N ILE A 6 -7.14 19.24 -12.36
CA ILE A 6 -5.96 18.51 -11.85
C ILE A 6 -5.99 18.38 -10.31
N GLN A 7 -6.78 19.21 -9.61
CA GLN A 7 -6.85 19.21 -8.14
C GLN A 7 -7.80 18.16 -7.53
N VAL A 8 -8.71 17.56 -8.30
CA VAL A 8 -9.73 16.64 -7.74
C VAL A 8 -9.17 15.24 -7.47
N ILE A 9 -8.09 14.86 -8.15
CA ILE A 9 -7.44 13.55 -8.04
C ILE A 9 -6.64 13.38 -6.73
N VAL A 10 -6.30 14.48 -6.06
CA VAL A 10 -5.56 14.49 -4.78
C VAL A 10 -6.49 14.28 -3.56
N MET A 11 -7.81 14.20 -3.74
CA MET A 11 -8.75 14.47 -2.64
C MET A 11 -9.06 13.29 -1.68
N HIS A 12 -8.61 12.05 -1.95
CA HIS A 12 -8.74 10.95 -0.97
C HIS A 12 -7.45 10.16 -0.68
N ALA A 13 -6.36 10.41 -1.41
CA ALA A 13 -5.01 10.01 -1.01
C ALA A 13 -4.25 11.28 -0.62
N ARG A 14 -4.45 11.78 0.60
CA ARG A 14 -3.61 12.86 1.12
C ARG A 14 -2.16 12.40 1.06
N ILE A 15 -1.26 13.26 0.55
CA ILE A 15 0.19 13.07 0.66
C ILE A 15 0.45 12.58 2.08
N ALA A 16 1.01 11.38 2.20
CA ALA A 16 1.37 10.86 3.50
C ALA A 16 2.30 11.87 4.18
N PRO A 17 2.18 12.10 5.50
CA PRO A 17 3.21 12.84 6.23
C PRO A 17 4.61 12.30 5.89
N SER A 18 5.68 13.07 6.11
CA SER A 18 7.01 12.50 5.96
C SER A 18 7.22 11.38 6.99
N PRO A 19 8.16 10.44 6.75
CA PRO A 19 8.54 9.44 7.74
C PRO A 19 9.04 10.06 9.05
N ASP A 20 9.59 11.28 9.04
CA ASP A 20 9.97 11.98 10.28
C ASP A 20 8.77 12.35 11.16
N VAL A 21 7.60 12.57 10.56
CA VAL A 21 6.36 12.95 11.26
C VAL A 21 5.51 11.73 11.59
N GLU A 22 5.41 10.79 10.66
CA GLU A 22 4.69 9.52 10.84
C GLU A 22 5.67 8.40 10.45
N PRO A 23 6.50 7.87 11.36
CA PRO A 23 7.55 6.92 11.00
C PRO A 23 7.01 5.53 10.67
N SER A 24 5.81 5.21 11.17
CA SER A 24 5.18 3.92 10.97
C SER A 24 3.69 4.03 10.65
N THR A 25 3.17 3.07 9.90
CA THR A 25 1.76 2.96 9.58
C THR A 25 1.31 1.51 9.69
N ASP A 26 0.29 1.26 10.51
CA ASP A 26 -0.44 -0.01 10.48
C ASP A 26 -1.40 0.01 9.27
N LEU A 27 -1.29 -1.00 8.41
CA LEU A 27 -2.04 -1.12 7.17
C LEU A 27 -3.05 -2.27 7.27
N LEU A 28 -4.34 -1.93 7.18
CA LEU A 28 -5.46 -2.87 7.17
C LEU A 28 -5.88 -3.17 5.74
N HIS A 29 -6.60 -4.28 5.53
CA HIS A 29 -7.12 -4.70 4.22
C HIS A 29 -6.05 -4.59 3.13
N TRP A 30 -4.86 -5.07 3.47
CA TRP A 30 -3.68 -4.79 2.69
C TRP A 30 -3.59 -5.74 1.48
N ARG A 31 -2.92 -5.26 0.43
CA ARG A 31 -2.50 -6.02 -0.75
C ARG A 31 -1.07 -5.65 -1.10
N VAL A 32 -0.40 -6.57 -1.80
CA VAL A 32 0.96 -6.37 -2.30
C VAL A 32 0.95 -6.47 -3.82
N MET A 33 1.37 -5.39 -4.46
CA MET A 33 1.32 -5.22 -5.91
C MET A 33 2.74 -5.08 -6.45
N GLU A 34 3.08 -5.87 -7.47
CA GLU A 34 4.36 -5.82 -8.17
C GLU A 34 4.17 -5.18 -9.54
N ILE A 35 4.94 -4.15 -9.85
CA ILE A 35 4.95 -3.49 -11.16
C ILE A 35 5.81 -4.31 -12.11
N LEU A 36 5.28 -4.62 -13.30
CA LEU A 36 6.00 -5.36 -14.33
C LEU A 36 6.53 -4.42 -15.44
N PRO A 37 7.69 -4.73 -16.04
CA PRO A 37 8.58 -5.85 -15.76
C PRO A 37 9.63 -5.57 -14.67
N ASP A 38 9.66 -4.36 -14.11
CA ASP A 38 10.76 -3.87 -13.27
C ASP A 38 10.79 -4.48 -11.86
N GLY A 39 9.69 -5.11 -11.42
CA GLY A 39 9.59 -5.85 -10.15
C GLY A 39 9.41 -4.95 -8.92
N HIS A 40 9.04 -3.68 -9.11
CA HIS A 40 8.85 -2.76 -7.98
C HIS A 40 7.61 -3.13 -7.19
N VAL A 41 7.80 -3.43 -5.89
CA VAL A 41 6.72 -3.87 -5.00
C VAL A 41 6.13 -2.69 -4.25
N HIS A 42 4.81 -2.60 -4.19
CA HIS A 42 4.06 -1.57 -3.46
C HIS A 42 2.99 -2.21 -2.57
N PHE A 43 2.79 -1.63 -1.39
CA PHE A 43 1.72 -2.02 -0.49
C PHE A 43 0.57 -1.04 -0.62
N VAL A 44 -0.66 -1.56 -0.74
CA VAL A 44 -1.89 -0.78 -0.77
C VAL A 44 -2.84 -1.26 0.32
N GLY A 45 -3.56 -0.33 0.95
CA GLY A 45 -4.56 -0.65 1.97
C GLY A 45 -5.05 0.58 2.72
N LEU A 46 -5.63 0.37 3.89
CA LEU A 46 -6.14 1.44 4.76
C LEU A 46 -5.20 1.72 5.93
N ASN A 47 -4.90 2.99 6.19
CA ASN A 47 -4.24 3.38 7.43
C ASN A 47 -5.19 3.15 8.61
N SER A 48 -4.80 2.33 9.58
CA SER A 48 -5.66 1.96 10.71
C SER A 48 -6.11 3.15 11.57
N SER A 49 -5.34 4.23 11.60
CA SER A 49 -5.58 5.37 12.49
C SER A 49 -6.64 6.32 11.95
N ASN A 50 -6.80 6.40 10.63
CA ASN A 50 -7.71 7.36 9.99
C ASN A 50 -8.59 6.76 8.89
N TYR A 51 -8.42 5.47 8.59
CA TYR A 51 -9.14 4.71 7.56
C TYR A 51 -9.07 5.31 6.16
N LEU A 52 -8.03 6.11 5.88
CA LEU A 52 -7.77 6.62 4.55
C LEU A 52 -6.89 5.64 3.77
N GLY A 53 -7.14 5.58 2.46
CA GLY A 53 -6.33 4.81 1.53
C GLY A 53 -4.87 5.23 1.55
N ARG A 54 -3.98 4.24 1.48
CA ARG A 54 -2.53 4.43 1.48
C ARG A 54 -1.91 3.50 0.46
N ILE A 55 -0.99 4.06 -0.33
CA ILE A 55 -0.07 3.33 -1.20
C ILE A 55 1.33 3.67 -0.74
N SER A 56 2.17 2.66 -0.50
CA SER A 56 3.56 2.86 -0.09
C SER A 56 4.41 3.33 -1.28
N SER A 57 5.51 4.03 -0.98
CA SER A 57 6.66 3.98 -1.89
C SER A 57 7.16 2.53 -2.01
N GLU A 58 7.97 2.26 -3.03
CA GLU A 58 8.53 0.93 -3.27
C GLU A 58 9.02 0.27 -1.97
N THR A 59 8.56 -0.94 -1.72
CA THR A 59 8.94 -1.76 -0.57
C THR A 59 10.31 -2.38 -0.83
N LEU A 60 11.23 -2.19 0.12
CA LEU A 60 12.60 -2.66 -0.01
C LEU A 60 12.87 -3.93 0.80
N VAL A 61 12.24 -4.04 1.98
CA VAL A 61 12.46 -5.15 2.91
C VAL A 61 11.14 -5.53 3.54
N TYR A 62 10.86 -6.83 3.63
CA TYR A 62 9.74 -7.38 4.37
C TYR A 62 10.23 -8.49 5.31
N ASP A 63 9.78 -8.44 6.55
CA ASP A 63 10.01 -9.45 7.58
C ASP A 63 8.67 -10.15 7.87
N SER A 64 8.55 -11.40 7.44
CA SER A 64 7.36 -12.23 7.63
C SER A 64 7.13 -12.64 9.07
N ALA A 65 8.17 -12.68 9.92
CA ALA A 65 8.00 -13.03 11.34
C ALA A 65 7.31 -11.90 12.12
N THR A 66 7.49 -10.65 11.68
CA THR A 66 6.94 -9.47 12.36
C THR A 66 5.86 -8.74 11.56
N HIS A 67 5.57 -9.22 10.35
CA HIS A 67 4.71 -8.55 9.37
C HIS A 67 5.09 -7.07 9.16
N ARG A 68 6.40 -6.81 9.18
CA ARG A 68 6.98 -5.46 9.09
C ARG A 68 7.64 -5.28 7.74
N ALA A 69 7.30 -4.22 7.03
CA ALA A 69 8.03 -3.80 5.85
C ALA A 69 8.64 -2.41 6.00
N GLU A 70 9.73 -2.21 5.29
CA GLU A 70 10.37 -0.92 5.13
C GLU A 70 10.30 -0.49 3.66
N SER A 71 9.76 0.70 3.46
CA SER A 71 9.67 1.31 2.14
C SER A 71 10.90 2.17 1.83
N ARG A 72 11.12 2.50 0.56
CA ARG A 72 12.22 3.33 0.06
C ARG A 72 12.30 4.70 0.72
N SER A 73 11.17 5.24 1.19
CA SER A 73 11.14 6.50 1.94
C SER A 73 11.70 6.37 3.37
N GLY A 74 11.88 5.16 3.89
CA GLY A 74 12.25 4.87 5.28
C GLY A 74 11.05 4.69 6.21
N ARG A 75 9.81 4.80 5.70
CA ARG A 75 8.60 4.52 6.48
C ARG A 75 8.42 3.02 6.70
N ILE A 76 8.02 2.68 7.93
CA ILE A 76 7.70 1.31 8.33
C ILE A 76 6.21 1.05 8.16
N TYR A 77 5.88 -0.08 7.54
CA TYR A 77 4.51 -0.56 7.43
C TYR A 77 4.36 -1.85 8.23
N PHE A 78 3.30 -1.93 9.02
CA PHE A 78 2.90 -3.18 9.67
C PHE A 78 1.63 -3.69 9.01
N LEU A 79 1.68 -4.89 8.46
CA LEU A 79 0.53 -5.51 7.81
C LEU A 79 -0.36 -6.12 8.91
N ARG A 80 -1.55 -5.55 9.09
CA ARG A 80 -2.45 -5.88 10.22
C ARG A 80 -3.72 -6.55 9.73
N GLY A 81 -4.08 -7.64 10.40
CA GLY A 81 -5.28 -8.42 10.09
C GLY A 81 -5.20 -9.07 8.71
N PRO A 82 -6.34 -9.59 8.21
CA PRO A 82 -6.36 -10.30 6.94
C PRO A 82 -6.02 -9.35 5.79
N ALA A 83 -5.21 -9.85 4.86
CA ALA A 83 -5.13 -9.24 3.53
C ALA A 83 -6.53 -9.29 2.89
N GLY A 84 -6.88 -8.30 2.08
CA GLY A 84 -8.22 -8.28 1.52
C GLY A 84 -8.52 -7.11 0.61
N LEU A 85 -9.46 -7.36 -0.30
CA LEU A 85 -10.06 -6.36 -1.15
C LEU A 85 -11.30 -5.83 -0.44
N ASP A 86 -11.16 -4.72 0.28
CA ASP A 86 -12.24 -3.76 0.22
C ASP A 86 -12.14 -3.08 -1.16
N GLY A 87 -13.24 -2.83 -1.87
CA GLY A 87 -13.17 -2.17 -3.19
C GLY A 87 -12.45 -0.80 -3.19
N VAL A 88 -12.13 -0.30 -2.00
CA VAL A 88 -11.31 0.88 -1.74
C VAL A 88 -9.86 0.66 -2.19
N SER A 89 -9.24 -0.47 -1.83
CA SER A 89 -7.85 -0.76 -2.20
C SER A 89 -7.66 -0.93 -3.71
N GLU A 90 -8.59 -1.60 -4.38
CA GLU A 90 -8.61 -1.75 -5.84
C GLU A 90 -8.81 -0.41 -6.56
N TYR A 91 -9.73 0.43 -6.06
CA TYR A 91 -9.97 1.76 -6.59
C TYR A 91 -8.71 2.63 -6.50
N PHE A 92 -8.07 2.69 -5.33
CA PHE A 92 -6.86 3.48 -5.13
C PHE A 92 -5.70 2.97 -5.98
N TRP A 93 -5.53 1.66 -6.08
CA TRP A 93 -4.48 1.07 -6.92
C TRP A 93 -4.68 1.42 -8.39
N SER A 94 -5.87 1.17 -8.94
CA SER A 94 -6.18 1.45 -10.35
C SER A 94 -5.94 2.91 -10.71
N PHE A 95 -6.37 3.80 -9.82
CA PHE A 95 -6.18 5.24 -9.96
C PHE A 95 -4.71 5.67 -9.90
N TRP A 96 -3.95 5.09 -8.97
CA TRP A 96 -2.52 5.36 -8.86
C TRP A 96 -1.76 4.85 -10.10
N CYS A 97 -2.12 3.68 -10.63
CA CYS A 97 -1.56 3.17 -11.87
C CYS A 97 -1.83 4.11 -13.05
N GLU A 98 -3.06 4.61 -13.19
CA GLU A 98 -3.41 5.59 -14.23
C GLU A 98 -2.57 6.87 -14.12
N HIS A 99 -2.42 7.40 -12.90
CA HIS A 99 -1.64 8.61 -12.66
C HIS A 99 -0.13 8.44 -12.89
N ASN A 100 0.42 7.26 -12.61
CA ASN A 100 1.85 6.96 -12.74
C ASN A 100 2.19 6.24 -14.06
N HIS A 101 1.23 6.10 -14.97
CA HIS A 101 1.39 5.42 -16.26
C HIS A 101 1.87 3.96 -16.13
N ILE A 102 1.42 3.26 -15.09
CA ILE A 102 1.67 1.84 -14.90
C ILE A 102 0.62 1.04 -15.67
N SER A 103 1.06 0.30 -16.68
CA SER A 103 0.19 -0.49 -17.56
C SER A 103 0.14 -1.97 -17.21
N ASP A 104 1.11 -2.48 -16.46
CA ASP A 104 1.22 -3.90 -16.14
C ASP A 104 1.68 -4.09 -14.69
N TYR A 105 1.00 -4.98 -13.99
CA TYR A 105 1.27 -5.30 -12.59
C TYR A 105 0.69 -6.67 -12.23
N ALA A 106 1.26 -7.30 -11.21
CA ALA A 106 0.78 -8.53 -10.61
C ALA A 106 0.36 -8.29 -9.16
N ASP A 107 -0.72 -8.95 -8.74
CA ASP A 107 -1.04 -9.05 -7.33
C ASP A 107 -0.30 -10.25 -6.75
N ILE A 108 0.64 -9.98 -5.84
CA ILE A 108 1.50 -10.99 -5.21
C ILE A 108 1.20 -11.14 -3.71
N THR A 109 0.01 -10.70 -3.27
CA THR A 109 -0.40 -10.71 -1.86
C THR A 109 -0.19 -12.07 -1.18
N ASP A 110 -0.45 -13.17 -1.90
CA ASP A 110 -0.34 -14.54 -1.36
C ASP A 110 1.09 -14.87 -0.89
N GLN A 111 2.11 -14.23 -1.47
CA GLN A 111 3.52 -14.42 -1.06
C GLN A 111 3.83 -13.81 0.33
N TYR A 112 2.90 -13.00 0.87
CA TYR A 112 3.06 -12.26 2.12
C TYR A 112 2.07 -12.73 3.20
N GLN A 113 1.25 -13.76 2.95
CA GLN A 113 0.23 -14.25 3.89
C GLN A 113 0.71 -15.34 4.87
N GLU A 114 1.96 -15.81 4.75
CA GLU A 114 2.49 -16.92 5.55
C GLU A 114 2.93 -16.47 6.97
N SER A 115 1.98 -16.14 7.85
CA SER A 115 2.21 -16.20 9.30
C SER A 115 0.96 -16.28 10.20
N ASP A 116 -0.27 -16.19 9.68
CA ASP A 116 -1.48 -16.14 10.52
C ASP A 116 -2.15 -17.51 10.78
N ARG A 117 -1.62 -18.63 10.26
CA ARG A 117 -2.24 -19.95 10.43
C ARG A 117 -1.81 -20.74 11.68
N ASP A 118 -0.76 -20.30 12.40
CA ASP A 118 -0.17 -21.10 13.48
C ASP A 118 -0.57 -20.70 14.92
N HIS A 119 -1.47 -19.72 15.10
CA HIS A 119 -1.92 -19.28 16.44
C HIS A 119 -3.38 -19.64 16.78
N ALA A 120 -4.02 -20.53 16.03
CA ALA A 120 -5.27 -21.15 16.43
C ALA A 120 -5.01 -22.51 17.10
N CYS A 121 -4.68 -22.50 18.39
CA CYS A 121 -4.76 -23.67 19.26
C CYS A 121 -5.56 -23.33 20.52
#